data_AF-A0A924SWR7-F1
#
_entry.id   AF-A0A924SWR7-F1
#
_cell.length_a   1.000
_cell.length_b   1.000
_cell.length_c   1.000
_cell.angle_alpha   90.00
_cell.angle_beta   90.00
_cell.angle_gamma   90.00
#
_symmetry.space_group_name_H-M   'P 1'
#
loop_
_entity.id
_entity.type
_entity.pdbx_description
1 polymer ?
#
loop_
_entity_poly.entity_id
_entity_poly.type
_entity_poly.pdbx_seq_one_letter_code
_entity_poly.pdbx_strand_id
1 'polypeptide(L)'
;MARLLRTKRYWNSSIFDAITAYAPAKDGNDVANYRKLLKRWTQLDLKRKLKSLTGKEYLQVVDAVERMEGWTAGIEKVTEPDKIKAVRWDRRGTIIAYLLAKRGWILKQQLIKLIESEGGVDAVVVRPMGRKPFIRMRPDLTPLNNLNNG
;
A
#
# COMPACT_ATOMS: atom_id res chain seq x y z
N MET A 1 9.32 9.94 5.76
CA MET A 1 9.92 10.03 7.11
C MET A 1 10.70 11.32 7.41
N ALA A 2 11.36 11.94 6.41
CA ALA A 2 12.26 13.10 6.59
C ALA A 2 11.72 14.31 7.37
N ARG A 3 10.41 14.61 7.36
CA ARG A 3 9.90 15.78 8.10
C ARG A 3 9.84 15.57 9.61
N LEU A 4 9.68 14.32 10.06
CA LEU A 4 9.53 13.97 11.47
C LEU A 4 10.82 14.18 12.26
N LEU A 5 11.95 13.70 11.72
CA LEU A 5 13.27 13.78 12.36
C LEU A 5 13.83 15.22 12.45
N ARG A 6 13.21 16.18 11.76
CA ARG A 6 13.52 17.62 11.86
C ARG A 6 12.71 18.37 12.93
N THR A 7 11.79 17.71 13.63
CA THR A 7 11.04 18.34 14.72
C THR A 7 11.91 18.58 15.95
N LYS A 8 11.54 19.54 16.81
CA LYS A 8 12.29 19.87 18.04
C LYS A 8 12.60 18.66 18.92
N ARG A 9 11.72 17.64 18.90
CA ARG A 9 11.85 16.38 19.65
C ARG A 9 13.09 15.57 19.27
N TYR A 10 13.48 15.58 18.00
CA TYR A 10 14.57 14.73 17.49
C TYR A 10 15.77 15.55 17.03
N TRP A 11 15.56 16.74 16.48
CA TRP A 11 16.58 17.50 15.76
C TRP A 11 17.83 17.84 16.58
N ASN A 12 17.65 18.11 17.87
CA ASN A 12 18.76 18.42 18.80
C ASN A 12 19.37 17.18 19.47
N SER A 13 18.77 16.02 19.29
CA SER A 13 19.18 14.75 19.91
C SER A 13 20.29 14.09 19.09
N SER A 14 21.07 13.24 19.76
CA SER A 14 21.97 12.33 19.04
C SER A 14 21.16 11.37 18.17
N ILE A 15 21.76 10.82 17.11
CA ILE A 15 21.11 9.77 16.31
C ILE A 15 20.67 8.62 17.24
N PHE A 16 21.53 8.25 18.19
CA PHE A 16 21.24 7.23 19.21
C PHE A 16 19.97 7.52 20.01
N ASP A 17 19.85 8.73 20.57
CA ASP A 17 18.69 9.12 21.37
C ASP A 17 17.44 9.29 20.50
N ALA A 18 17.59 9.81 19.29
CA ALA A 18 16.49 9.99 18.36
C ALA A 18 15.83 8.64 17.99
N ILE A 19 16.63 7.61 17.73
CA ILE A 19 16.12 6.26 17.46
C ILE A 19 15.43 5.65 18.68
N THR A 20 16.04 5.82 19.86
CA THR A 20 15.44 5.35 21.13
C THR A 20 14.07 5.96 21.39
N ALA A 21 13.92 7.24 21.06
CA ALA A 21 12.67 7.98 21.25
C ALA A 21 11.63 7.70 20.15
N TYR A 22 12.07 7.24 18.98
CA TYR A 22 11.23 6.90 17.84
C TYR A 22 10.68 5.48 17.93
N ALA A 23 11.53 4.49 18.23
CA ALA A 23 11.16 3.08 18.37
C ALA A 23 11.60 2.56 19.75
N PRO A 24 10.89 2.92 20.84
CA PRO A 24 11.32 2.56 22.18
C PRO A 24 11.06 1.07 22.48
N ALA A 25 11.92 0.47 23.32
CA ALA A 25 11.85 -0.96 23.65
C ALA A 25 10.53 -1.39 24.30
N LYS A 26 9.89 -0.48 25.05
CA LYS A 26 8.58 -0.71 25.69
C LYS A 26 7.45 -1.05 24.71
N ASP A 27 7.60 -0.68 23.44
CA ASP A 27 6.63 -0.96 22.38
C ASP A 27 6.98 -2.25 21.60
N GLY A 28 7.88 -3.09 22.15
CA GLY A 28 8.31 -4.35 21.54
C GLY A 28 9.41 -4.21 20.48
N ASN A 29 10.03 -3.04 20.36
CA ASN A 29 11.08 -2.77 19.38
C ASN A 29 12.46 -3.26 19.85
N ASP A 30 13.23 -3.89 18.96
CA ASP A 30 14.65 -4.19 19.21
C ASP A 30 15.54 -3.00 18.85
N VAL A 31 15.65 -2.07 19.81
CA VAL A 31 16.45 -0.84 19.67
C VAL A 31 17.94 -1.14 19.45
N ALA A 32 18.45 -2.24 20.00
CA ALA A 32 19.85 -2.60 19.86
C ALA A 32 20.18 -3.04 18.42
N ASN A 33 19.32 -3.89 17.84
CA ASN A 33 19.43 -4.27 16.44
C ASN A 33 19.21 -3.06 15.52
N TYR A 34 18.25 -2.18 15.84
CA TYR A 34 17.99 -0.94 15.09
C TYR A 34 19.26 -0.08 14.97
N ARG A 35 19.94 0.17 16.08
CA ARG A 35 21.19 0.95 16.11
C ARG A 35 22.32 0.24 15.35
N LYS A 36 22.42 -1.08 15.47
CA LYS A 36 23.44 -1.88 14.78
C LYS A 36 23.27 -1.79 13.27
N LEU A 37 22.04 -1.93 12.78
CA LEU A 37 21.70 -1.82 11.35
C LEU A 37 21.92 -0.39 10.83
N LEU A 38 21.47 0.63 11.58
CA LEU A 38 21.66 2.03 11.19
C LEU A 38 23.15 2.38 11.10
N LYS A 39 23.97 1.96 12.08
CA LYS A 39 25.42 2.14 12.02
C LYS A 39 26.03 1.39 10.84
N ARG A 40 25.58 0.17 10.56
CA ARG A 40 26.07 -0.65 9.44
C ARG A 40 25.77 -0.01 8.07
N TRP A 41 24.59 0.58 7.90
CA TRP A 41 24.16 1.14 6.60
C TRP A 41 24.65 2.56 6.37
N THR A 42 24.72 3.38 7.42
CA THR A 42 25.11 4.79 7.29
C THR A 42 26.59 5.02 7.55
N GLN A 43 27.27 4.12 8.27
CA GLN A 43 28.63 4.28 8.79
C GLN A 43 28.82 5.53 9.69
N LEU A 44 27.73 6.17 10.11
CA LEU A 44 27.78 7.37 10.94
C LEU A 44 28.04 7.04 12.41
N ASP A 45 28.70 7.97 13.10
CA ASP A 45 28.76 7.95 14.55
C ASP A 45 27.39 8.31 15.15
N LEU A 46 26.78 7.34 15.84
CA LEU A 46 25.46 7.49 16.45
C LEU A 46 25.42 8.55 17.56
N LYS A 47 26.58 8.97 18.09
CA LYS A 47 26.66 10.05 19.09
C LYS A 47 26.51 11.44 18.47
N ARG A 48 26.66 11.60 17.15
CA ARG A 48 26.44 12.88 16.47
C ARG A 48 24.98 13.30 16.56
N LYS A 49 24.74 14.61 16.62
CA LYS A 49 23.39 15.18 16.63
C LYS A 49 22.81 15.20 15.23
N LEU A 50 21.51 14.98 15.09
CA LEU A 50 20.82 15.05 13.79
C LEU A 50 21.06 16.41 13.11
N LYS A 51 21.04 17.51 13.87
CA LYS A 51 21.35 18.86 13.35
C LYS A 51 22.78 19.08 12.85
N SER A 52 23.74 18.25 13.27
CA SER A 52 25.14 18.35 12.87
C SER A 52 25.47 17.52 11.63
N LEU A 53 24.48 16.82 11.08
CA LEU A 53 24.63 16.05 9.86
C LEU A 53 24.55 16.99 8.65
N THR A 54 25.37 16.70 7.65
CA THR A 54 25.18 17.29 6.32
C THR A 54 23.85 16.83 5.72
N GLY A 55 23.36 17.53 4.69
CA GLY A 55 22.13 17.12 4.00
C GLY A 55 22.17 15.68 3.49
N LYS A 56 23.34 15.23 3.01
CA LYS A 56 23.56 13.85 2.54
C LYS A 56 23.52 12.83 3.68
N GLU A 57 24.26 13.10 4.76
CA GLU A 57 24.27 12.22 5.94
C GLU A 57 22.89 12.12 6.58
N TYR A 58 22.15 13.23 6.59
CA TYR A 58 20.77 13.26 7.07
C TYR A 58 19.85 12.37 6.24
N LEU A 59 19.94 12.42 4.91
CA LEU A 59 19.18 11.54 4.03
C LEU A 59 19.54 10.07 4.23
N GLN A 60 20.83 9.74 4.44
CA GLN A 60 21.24 8.37 4.75
C GLN A 60 20.58 7.84 6.04
N VAL A 61 20.44 8.68 7.07
CA VAL A 61 19.71 8.32 8.29
C VAL A 61 18.23 8.09 8.00
N VAL A 62 17.60 8.95 7.21
CA VAL A 62 16.18 8.81 6.81
C VAL A 62 15.96 7.50 6.06
N ASP A 63 16.77 7.22 5.05
CA ASP A 63 16.67 6.00 4.22
C ASP A 63 16.88 4.74 5.06
N ALA A 64 17.85 4.78 5.99
CA ALA A 64 18.10 3.67 6.90
C ALA A 64 16.91 3.40 7.82
N VAL A 65 16.29 4.46 8.34
CA VAL A 65 15.07 4.35 9.16
C VAL A 65 13.92 3.79 8.35
N GLU A 66 13.64 4.34 7.16
CA GLU A 66 12.59 3.85 6.27
C GLU A 66 12.78 2.36 5.92
N ARG A 67 14.02 1.93 5.65
CA ARG A 67 14.33 0.51 5.39
C ARG A 67 14.10 -0.40 6.60
N MET A 68 14.31 0.07 7.83
CA MET A 68 14.05 -0.71 9.05
C MET A 68 12.58 -0.84 9.38
N GLU A 69 11.78 0.19 9.10
CA GLU A 69 10.32 0.18 9.29
C GLU A 69 9.60 -0.69 8.24
N GLY A 70 10.34 -1.37 7.37
CA GLY A 70 9.75 -2.10 6.24
C GLY A 70 9.05 -1.15 5.26
N TRP A 71 9.43 0.13 5.23
CA TRP A 71 8.92 1.10 4.26
C TRP A 71 9.44 0.69 2.89
N THR A 72 8.69 -0.19 2.25
CA THR A 72 8.77 -0.41 0.83
C THR A 72 8.12 0.84 0.26
N ALA A 73 8.87 1.66 -0.50
CA ALA A 73 8.23 2.63 -1.37
C ALA A 73 7.13 1.86 -2.08
N GLY A 74 5.87 2.27 -1.89
CA GLY A 74 4.77 1.65 -2.60
C GLY A 74 5.13 1.75 -4.07
N ILE A 75 5.64 0.66 -4.65
CA ILE A 75 5.50 0.49 -6.06
C ILE A 75 4.00 0.32 -6.13
N GLU A 76 3.28 1.40 -6.44
CA GLU A 76 2.13 1.25 -7.32
C GLU A 76 2.72 0.52 -8.52
N LYS A 77 2.77 -0.81 -8.43
CA LYS A 77 2.53 -1.59 -9.61
C LYS A 77 1.14 -1.12 -9.96
N VAL A 78 1.08 -0.12 -10.82
CA VAL A 78 -0.04 0.08 -11.71
C VAL A 78 -0.04 -1.19 -12.57
N THR A 79 -0.36 -2.34 -11.95
CA THR A 79 -1.05 -3.39 -12.66
C THR A 79 -2.35 -2.72 -12.99
N GLU A 80 -2.41 -2.13 -14.19
CA GLU A 80 -3.65 -1.66 -14.74
C GLU A 80 -4.67 -2.77 -14.51
N PRO A 81 -5.68 -2.52 -13.66
CA PRO A 81 -6.59 -3.56 -13.26
C PRO A 81 -7.26 -4.09 -14.52
N ASP A 82 -7.46 -5.41 -14.57
CA ASP A 82 -8.09 -6.03 -15.73
C ASP A 82 -9.52 -5.48 -15.86
N LYS A 83 -9.79 -4.81 -16.99
CA LYS A 83 -11.03 -4.07 -17.21
C LYS A 83 -12.11 -5.00 -17.70
N ILE A 84 -13.32 -4.85 -17.19
CA ILE A 84 -14.51 -5.50 -17.74
C ILE A 84 -14.88 -4.77 -19.03
N LYS A 85 -14.91 -5.50 -20.15
CA LYS A 85 -15.23 -4.98 -21.50
C LYS A 85 -16.67 -5.23 -21.91
N ALA A 86 -17.25 -6.34 -21.45
CA ALA A 86 -18.62 -6.73 -21.77
C ALA A 86 -19.17 -7.66 -20.69
N VAL A 87 -20.48 -7.87 -20.70
CA VAL A 87 -21.14 -8.88 -19.87
C VAL A 87 -22.02 -9.77 -20.73
N ARG A 88 -22.34 -10.96 -20.21
CA ARG A 88 -23.26 -11.92 -20.82
C ARG A 88 -24.44 -12.11 -19.90
N TRP A 89 -25.64 -12.03 -20.46
CA TRP A 89 -26.90 -12.24 -19.76
C TRP A 89 -27.48 -13.61 -20.07
N ASP A 90 -28.27 -14.15 -19.14
CA ASP A 90 -29.19 -15.25 -19.43
C ASP A 90 -30.50 -14.73 -20.03
N ARG A 91 -31.38 -15.66 -20.43
CA ARG A 91 -32.71 -15.35 -20.98
C ARG A 91 -33.64 -14.60 -19.99
N ARG A 92 -33.27 -14.52 -18.71
CA ARG A 92 -34.02 -13.85 -17.64
C ARG A 92 -33.44 -12.46 -17.31
N GLY A 93 -32.47 -11.97 -18.10
CA GLY A 93 -31.82 -10.67 -17.88
C GLY A 93 -30.79 -10.68 -16.75
N THR A 94 -30.37 -11.84 -16.26
CA THR A 94 -29.34 -11.95 -15.20
C THR A 94 -27.95 -12.06 -15.81
N ILE A 95 -27.01 -11.24 -15.33
CA ILE A 95 -25.59 -11.36 -15.74
C ILE A 95 -25.00 -12.67 -15.22
N ILE A 96 -24.51 -13.50 -16.13
CA ILE A 96 -23.90 -14.82 -15.85
C ILE A 96 -22.39 -14.85 -16.09
N ALA A 97 -21.84 -13.98 -16.93
CA ALA A 97 -20.40 -13.91 -17.22
C ALA A 97 -19.95 -12.50 -17.58
N TYR A 98 -18.64 -12.26 -17.47
CA TYR A 98 -17.97 -10.99 -17.74
C TYR A 98 -16.79 -11.23 -18.66
N LEU A 99 -16.56 -10.33 -19.61
CA LEU A 99 -15.38 -10.35 -20.48
C LEU A 99 -14.32 -9.44 -19.88
N LEU A 100 -13.20 -10.03 -19.46
CA LEU A 100 -12.03 -9.29 -18.99
C LEU A 100 -11.07 -9.04 -20.15
N ALA A 101 -10.45 -7.86 -20.19
CA ALA A 101 -9.54 -7.44 -21.25
C ALA A 101 -8.32 -8.36 -21.40
N LYS A 102 -7.78 -8.89 -20.29
CA LYS A 102 -6.57 -9.74 -20.29
C LYS A 102 -6.89 -11.23 -20.17
N ARG A 103 -8.03 -11.59 -19.55
CA ARG A 103 -8.36 -12.99 -19.18
C ARG A 103 -9.51 -13.61 -19.98
N GLY A 104 -10.21 -12.85 -20.82
CA GLY A 104 -11.35 -13.37 -21.58
C GLY A 104 -12.61 -13.56 -20.71
N TRP A 105 -13.51 -14.46 -21.14
CA TRP A 105 -14.79 -14.69 -20.46
C TRP A 105 -14.63 -15.46 -19.14
N ILE A 106 -15.21 -14.92 -18.06
CA ILE A 106 -15.22 -15.52 -16.73
C ILE A 106 -16.65 -15.52 -16.15
N LEU A 107 -17.06 -16.61 -15.48
CA LEU A 107 -18.39 -16.69 -14.87
C LEU A 107 -18.51 -15.75 -13.67
N LYS A 108 -19.71 -15.25 -13.40
CA LYS A 108 -20.00 -14.33 -12.29
C LYS A 108 -19.46 -14.83 -10.94
N GLN A 109 -19.66 -16.10 -10.61
CA GLN A 109 -19.18 -16.68 -9.35
C GLN A 109 -17.66 -16.76 -9.27
N GLN A 110 -17.00 -17.08 -10.38
CA GLN A 110 -15.54 -17.13 -10.47
C GLN A 110 -14.94 -15.73 -10.36
N LEU A 111 -15.58 -14.74 -10.98
CA LEU A 111 -15.14 -13.35 -10.89
C LEU A 111 -15.30 -12.77 -9.49
N ILE A 112 -16.40 -13.08 -8.77
CA ILE A 112 -16.57 -12.69 -7.36
C ILE A 112 -15.40 -13.24 -6.53
N LYS A 113 -15.09 -14.53 -6.67
CA LYS A 113 -13.97 -15.15 -5.95
C LYS A 113 -12.65 -14.45 -6.29
N LEU A 114 -12.40 -14.21 -7.59
CA LEU A 114 -11.18 -13.56 -8.06
C LEU A 114 -10.99 -12.16 -7.46
N ILE A 115 -12.04 -11.32 -7.49
CA ILE A 115 -12.00 -9.97 -6.91
C ILE A 115 -11.76 -10.03 -5.40
N GLU A 116 -12.34 -11.01 -4.70
CA GLU A 116 -12.22 -11.16 -3.25
C GLU A 116 -10.88 -11.79 -2.80
N SER A 117 -10.26 -12.67 -3.59
CA SER A 117 -9.04 -13.40 -3.21
C SER A 117 -7.75 -12.79 -3.74
N GLU A 118 -7.74 -12.31 -4.99
CA GLU A 118 -6.53 -11.90 -5.71
C GLU A 118 -6.52 -10.39 -6.03
N GLY A 119 -7.68 -9.75 -6.05
CA GLY A 119 -7.81 -8.38 -6.56
C GLY A 119 -7.50 -8.29 -8.06
N GLY A 120 -6.92 -7.15 -8.50
CA GLY A 120 -6.41 -7.01 -9.87
C GLY A 120 -7.43 -6.85 -11.00
N VAL A 121 -8.73 -6.77 -10.70
CA VAL A 121 -9.82 -6.43 -11.65
C VAL A 121 -10.39 -5.06 -11.32
N ASP A 122 -10.81 -4.30 -12.35
CA ASP A 122 -11.35 -2.95 -12.20
C ASP A 122 -12.83 -2.96 -11.78
N ALA A 123 -13.11 -3.66 -10.67
CA ALA A 123 -14.45 -3.85 -10.14
C ALA A 123 -14.40 -4.15 -8.64
N VAL A 124 -15.54 -4.00 -7.97
CA VAL A 124 -15.76 -4.34 -6.56
C VAL A 124 -16.99 -5.22 -6.40
N VAL A 125 -16.92 -6.13 -5.43
CA VAL A 125 -18.07 -6.94 -5.02
C VAL A 125 -18.86 -6.19 -3.95
N VAL A 126 -20.17 -6.07 -4.17
CA VAL A 126 -21.12 -5.49 -3.22
C VAL A 126 -21.91 -6.62 -2.57
N ARG A 127 -21.95 -6.62 -1.24
CA ARG A 127 -22.69 -7.58 -0.42
C ARG A 127 -23.84 -6.86 0.33
N PRO A 128 -24.97 -6.59 -0.33
CA PRO A 128 -26.15 -6.04 0.32
C PRO A 128 -26.73 -7.02 1.36
N MET A 129 -27.19 -6.50 2.50
CA MET A 129 -27.84 -7.29 3.54
C MET A 129 -29.09 -7.98 2.97
N GLY A 130 -29.18 -9.31 3.08
CA GLY A 130 -30.33 -10.10 2.62
C GLY A 130 -30.46 -10.31 1.09
N ARG A 131 -29.47 -9.92 0.29
CA ARG A 131 -29.48 -10.10 -1.18
C ARG A 131 -28.20 -10.77 -1.67
N LYS A 132 -28.26 -11.39 -2.87
CA LYS A 132 -27.09 -12.04 -3.47
C LYS A 132 -26.01 -10.99 -3.82
N PRO A 133 -24.72 -11.30 -3.63
CA PRO A 133 -23.64 -10.41 -4.03
C PRO A 133 -23.68 -10.08 -5.53
N PHE A 134 -23.30 -8.85 -5.86
CA PHE A 134 -23.18 -8.39 -7.24
C PHE A 134 -21.89 -7.60 -7.45
N ILE A 135 -21.48 -7.45 -8.70
CA ILE A 135 -20.26 -6.75 -9.07
C ILE A 135 -20.64 -5.36 -9.58
N ARG A 136 -19.90 -4.32 -9.18
CA ARG A 136 -19.97 -2.96 -9.75
C ARG A 136 -18.56 -2.51 -10.13
N MET A 137 -18.42 -1.59 -11.08
CA MET A 137 -17.12 -0.96 -11.37
C MET A 137 -16.67 -0.10 -10.18
N ARG A 138 -15.36 0.12 -10.03
CA ARG A 138 -14.85 0.99 -8.96
C ARG A 138 -15.28 2.45 -9.22
N PRO A 139 -15.65 3.22 -8.19
CA PRO A 139 -16.05 4.61 -8.32
C PRO A 139 -14.84 5.53 -8.54
N ASP A 140 -14.27 5.50 -9.74
CA ASP A 140 -13.08 6.28 -10.12
C ASP A 140 -13.37 7.00 -11.46
N LEU A 141 -13.75 8.28 -11.38
CA LEU A 141 -13.75 9.29 -12.46
C LEU A 141 -14.57 9.05 -13.75
N THR A 142 -15.37 7.99 -13.88
CA THR A 142 -16.23 7.81 -15.07
C THR A 142 -17.72 7.91 -14.69
N PRO A 143 -18.49 8.88 -15.20
CA PRO A 143 -19.92 9.02 -14.88
C PRO A 143 -20.81 7.91 -15.49
N LEU A 144 -20.25 6.98 -16.25
CA LEU A 144 -20.96 5.86 -16.88
C LEU A 144 -20.75 4.58 -16.08
N ASN A 145 -21.70 4.31 -15.17
CA ASN A 145 -21.82 3.04 -14.47
C ASN A 145 -22.54 2.01 -15.37
N ASN A 146 -21.95 1.69 -16.53
CA ASN A 146 -22.62 0.95 -17.61
C ASN A 146 -22.43 -0.57 -17.53
N LEU A 147 -22.61 -1.16 -16.33
CA LEU A 147 -23.21 -2.50 -16.26
C LEU A 147 -24.73 -2.44 -16.53
N ASN A 148 -25.27 -1.23 -16.70
CA ASN A 148 -26.63 -0.97 -17.12
C ASN A 148 -26.75 -1.00 -18.65
N ASN A 149 -27.50 -2.01 -19.11
CA ASN A 149 -28.39 -2.08 -20.28
C ASN A 149 -27.94 -1.44 -21.61
N GLY A 150 -27.86 -2.29 -22.64
CA GLY A 150 -28.62 -2.00 -23.84
C GLY A 150 -30.11 -2.17 -23.56
#